data_AF-A0A1I1B4C4-F1
#
_entry.id   AF-A0A1I1B4C4-F1
#
_cell.length_a   1.000
_cell.length_b   1.000
_cell.length_c   1.000
_cell.angle_alpha   90.00
_cell.angle_beta   90.00
_cell.angle_gamma   90.00
#
_symmetry.space_group_name_H-M   'P 1'
#
loop_
_entity.id
_entity.type
_entity.pdbx_description
1 polymer ?
#
loop_
_entity_poly.entity_id
_entity_poly.type
_entity_poly.pdbx_seq_one_letter_code
_entity_poly.pdbx_strand_id
1 'polypeptide(L)'
;MFSITSQRNKLPLLVLLPMLSACVEGGPPSGPGGYYPPPRPQPGPQMCTMDYRPVCGERGGRFETFGNSCQAGARGFRVVSSGECRGPGGYPPPGRPDRPDRPEWDRPGRPDRPDWDRPGRPNRPDRPEQGFCTREYRPVCGQNRGRTQTFPNACEARNAGFGVISSGECRRS
;
A
#
# COMPACT_ATOMS: atom_id res chain seq x y z
N MET A 1 -52.83 44.39 -37.71
CA MET A 1 -53.97 43.61 -38.20
C MET A 1 -53.55 42.88 -39.48
N PHE A 2 -53.19 41.59 -39.40
CA PHE A 2 -53.18 40.71 -40.58
C PHE A 2 -53.58 39.30 -40.13
N SER A 3 -54.58 38.79 -40.82
CA SER A 3 -55.40 37.62 -40.49
C SER A 3 -54.66 36.30 -40.56
N ILE A 4 -54.98 35.41 -39.62
CA ILE A 4 -54.63 33.98 -39.67
C ILE A 4 -55.75 33.26 -40.41
N THR A 5 -55.46 32.55 -41.51
CA THR A 5 -56.35 31.49 -42.00
C THR A 5 -55.59 30.43 -42.81
N SER A 6 -55.29 29.34 -42.11
CA SER A 6 -55.21 27.93 -42.50
C SER A 6 -55.59 27.52 -43.93
N GLN A 7 -54.72 26.77 -44.62
CA GLN A 7 -55.06 25.59 -45.45
C GLN A 7 -53.82 24.69 -45.66
N ARG A 8 -53.75 23.55 -44.98
CA ARG A 8 -54.10 22.18 -45.46
C ARG A 8 -53.10 21.56 -46.45
N ASN A 9 -52.08 20.93 -45.86
CA ASN A 9 -51.64 19.55 -46.10
C ASN A 9 -51.48 19.07 -47.56
N LYS A 10 -50.26 19.18 -48.10
CA LYS A 10 -49.70 18.27 -49.12
C LYS A 10 -48.18 18.15 -48.93
N LEU A 11 -47.70 17.17 -48.16
CA LEU A 11 -46.42 16.52 -48.47
C LEU A 11 -46.62 15.78 -49.81
N PRO A 12 -45.62 15.65 -50.71
CA PRO A 12 -44.26 15.25 -50.34
C PRO A 12 -43.16 15.86 -51.23
N LEU A 13 -41.94 15.37 -50.99
CA LEU A 13 -40.79 15.42 -51.90
C LEU A 13 -39.92 16.68 -51.80
N LEU A 14 -38.94 16.63 -50.90
CA LEU A 14 -37.54 16.77 -51.31
C LEU A 14 -36.64 16.26 -50.20
N VAL A 15 -36.09 15.09 -50.48
CA VAL A 15 -34.98 14.42 -49.80
C VAL A 15 -33.84 15.42 -49.64
N LEU A 16 -33.70 16.01 -48.46
CA LEU A 16 -32.56 16.85 -48.08
C LEU A 16 -31.82 16.17 -46.94
N LEU A 17 -30.79 15.42 -47.36
CA LEU A 17 -29.56 14.99 -46.68
C LEU A 17 -29.61 14.72 -45.17
N PRO A 18 -29.18 13.50 -44.78
CA PRO A 18 -28.25 13.36 -43.68
C PRO A 18 -26.94 12.75 -44.21
N MET A 19 -26.04 13.58 -44.73
CA MET A 19 -24.61 13.23 -44.81
C MET A 19 -23.93 13.58 -43.49
N LEU A 20 -24.38 12.96 -42.40
CA LEU A 20 -23.64 12.93 -41.15
C LEU A 20 -22.88 11.60 -41.13
N SER A 21 -21.82 11.56 -41.94
CA SER A 21 -20.72 10.62 -41.75
C SER A 21 -20.11 10.92 -40.38
N ALA A 22 -20.64 10.29 -39.33
CA ALA A 22 -20.02 10.31 -38.02
C ALA A 22 -18.70 9.53 -38.13
N CYS A 23 -17.59 10.23 -37.90
CA CYS A 23 -16.30 9.60 -37.67
C CYS A 23 -16.47 8.55 -36.58
N VAL A 24 -16.18 7.28 -36.87
CA VAL A 24 -15.95 6.33 -35.78
C VAL A 24 -14.67 6.79 -35.10
N GLU A 25 -14.76 7.29 -33.87
CA GLU A 25 -13.58 7.43 -33.03
C GLU A 25 -13.00 6.02 -32.89
N GLY A 26 -11.85 5.80 -33.55
CA GLY A 26 -11.04 4.62 -33.29
C GLY A 26 -10.78 4.58 -31.80
N GLY A 27 -11.38 3.60 -31.12
CA GLY A 27 -11.15 3.37 -29.70
C GLY A 27 -9.64 3.28 -29.45
N PRO A 28 -9.16 3.81 -28.31
CA PRO A 28 -7.74 3.88 -28.04
C PRO A 28 -7.09 2.50 -28.18
N PRO A 29 -5.85 2.42 -28.71
CA PRO A 29 -5.17 1.15 -28.86
C PRO A 29 -5.13 0.48 -27.49
N SER A 30 -5.69 -0.74 -27.43
CA SER A 30 -5.55 -1.62 -26.27
C SER A 30 -4.09 -2.08 -26.22
N GLY A 31 -3.20 -1.19 -25.78
CA GLY A 31 -1.84 -1.56 -25.40
C GLY A 31 -1.89 -2.51 -24.19
N PRO A 32 -0.76 -3.13 -23.84
CA PRO A 32 -0.64 -4.07 -22.71
C PRO A 32 -0.68 -3.36 -21.34
N GLY A 33 -1.54 -2.35 -21.19
CA GLY A 33 -1.70 -1.50 -20.01
C GLY A 33 -3.15 -1.07 -19.79
N GLY A 34 -4.12 -1.95 -20.09
CA GLY A 34 -5.53 -1.68 -19.87
C GLY A 34 -5.82 -1.29 -18.41
N TYR A 35 -6.50 -0.17 -18.22
CA TYR A 35 -7.00 0.25 -16.91
C TYR A 35 -8.13 -0.70 -16.52
N TYR A 36 -7.82 -1.72 -15.71
CA TYR A 36 -8.84 -2.55 -15.10
C TYR A 36 -9.51 -1.74 -13.98
N PRO A 37 -10.78 -1.33 -14.12
CA PRO A 37 -11.49 -0.71 -13.02
C PRO A 37 -11.48 -1.69 -11.84
N PRO A 38 -11.24 -1.21 -10.59
CA PRO A 38 -11.26 -2.09 -9.44
C PRO A 38 -12.61 -2.81 -9.39
N PRO A 39 -12.62 -4.12 -9.07
CA PRO A 39 -13.85 -4.88 -8.97
C PRO A 39 -14.83 -4.15 -8.04
N ARG A 40 -16.08 -4.03 -8.47
CA ARG A 40 -17.15 -3.43 -7.67
C ARG A 40 -17.18 -4.15 -6.31
N PRO A 41 -17.34 -3.43 -5.18
CA PRO A 41 -17.45 -4.06 -3.87
C PRO A 41 -18.59 -5.09 -3.91
N GLN A 42 -18.26 -6.37 -3.82
CA GLN A 42 -19.27 -7.41 -3.73
C GLN A 42 -19.96 -7.28 -2.36
N PRO A 43 -21.28 -7.51 -2.27
CA PRO A 43 -21.94 -7.62 -0.98
C PRO A 43 -21.21 -8.67 -0.14
N GLY A 44 -20.65 -8.25 0.99
CA GLY A 44 -19.95 -9.16 1.87
C GLY A 44 -20.87 -10.22 2.48
N PRO A 45 -20.31 -11.26 3.10
CA PRO A 45 -21.10 -12.30 3.76
C PRO A 45 -22.07 -11.70 4.79
N GLN A 46 -23.32 -12.14 4.77
CA GLN A 46 -24.39 -11.65 5.66
C GLN A 46 -24.25 -12.16 7.09
N MET A 47 -23.55 -13.28 7.27
CA MET A 47 -23.33 -13.95 8.55
C MET A 47 -21.85 -14.26 8.74
N CYS A 48 -21.32 -13.94 9.91
CA CYS A 48 -19.93 -14.21 10.28
C CYS A 48 -19.87 -15.02 11.58
N THR A 49 -18.89 -15.92 11.65
CA THR A 49 -18.56 -16.63 12.88
C THR A 49 -17.99 -15.67 13.91
N MET A 50 -18.16 -15.99 15.21
CA MET A 50 -17.57 -15.25 16.33
C MET A 50 -16.10 -15.62 16.61
N ASP A 51 -15.47 -16.35 15.70
CA ASP A 51 -14.07 -16.73 15.77
C ASP A 51 -13.17 -15.50 15.68
N TYR A 52 -12.28 -15.32 16.66
CA TYR A 52 -11.39 -14.17 16.76
C TYR A 52 -10.02 -14.50 16.15
N ARG A 53 -9.83 -14.07 14.91
CA ARG A 53 -8.59 -14.15 14.13
C ARG A 53 -8.35 -12.78 13.49
N PRO A 54 -7.78 -11.82 14.24
CA PRO A 54 -7.83 -10.42 13.84
C PRO A 54 -7.13 -10.18 12.51
N VAL A 55 -7.63 -9.22 11.75
CA VAL A 55 -7.07 -8.80 10.46
C VAL A 55 -7.08 -7.29 10.32
N CYS A 56 -6.11 -6.75 9.57
CA CYS A 56 -6.09 -5.37 9.18
C CYS A 56 -6.72 -5.26 7.78
N GLY A 57 -7.85 -4.55 7.70
CA GLY A 57 -8.55 -4.30 6.45
C GLY A 57 -8.33 -2.87 5.95
N GLU A 58 -8.32 -2.68 4.64
CA GLU A 58 -8.24 -1.40 3.96
C GLU A 58 -9.51 -1.11 3.16
N ARG A 59 -10.01 0.13 3.25
CA ARG A 59 -11.05 0.66 2.38
C ARG A 59 -10.83 2.15 2.08
N GLY A 60 -10.41 2.44 0.86
CA GLY A 60 -10.21 3.82 0.37
C GLY A 60 -9.15 4.56 1.18
N GLY A 61 -8.00 3.94 1.43
CA GLY A 61 -6.90 4.52 2.22
C GLY A 61 -7.13 4.58 3.73
N ARG A 62 -8.28 4.10 4.22
CA ARG A 62 -8.54 3.92 5.66
C ARG A 62 -8.27 2.48 6.06
N PHE A 63 -7.71 2.31 7.25
CA PHE A 63 -7.36 1.00 7.78
C PHE A 63 -8.02 0.79 9.13
N GLU A 64 -8.57 -0.40 9.32
CA GLU A 64 -9.34 -0.78 10.50
C GLU A 64 -9.05 -2.24 10.85
N THR A 65 -8.94 -2.51 12.15
CA THR A 65 -8.81 -3.86 12.69
C THR A 65 -10.19 -4.51 12.76
N PHE A 66 -10.32 -5.72 12.23
CA PHE A 66 -11.52 -6.54 12.34
C PHE A 66 -11.24 -7.80 13.16
N GLY A 67 -12.25 -8.30 13.87
CA GLY A 67 -12.12 -9.52 14.68
C GLY A 67 -11.84 -10.76 13.85
N ASN A 68 -12.28 -10.77 12.58
CA ASN A 68 -11.89 -11.78 11.58
C ASN A 68 -12.07 -11.27 10.14
N SER A 69 -11.59 -12.06 9.17
CA SER A 69 -11.69 -11.78 7.74
C SER A 69 -13.13 -11.68 7.23
N CYS A 70 -14.05 -12.46 7.80
CA CYS A 70 -15.47 -12.37 7.43
C CYS A 70 -16.04 -11.00 7.78
N GLN A 71 -15.80 -10.50 9.00
CA GLN A 71 -16.27 -9.18 9.43
C GLN A 71 -15.68 -8.05 8.59
N ALA A 72 -14.40 -8.16 8.19
CA ALA A 72 -13.77 -7.22 7.26
C ALA A 72 -14.48 -7.21 5.91
N GLY A 73 -14.73 -8.39 5.33
CA GLY A 73 -15.43 -8.55 4.06
C GLY A 73 -16.88 -8.07 4.10
N ALA A 74 -17.61 -8.38 5.18
CA ALA A 74 -18.98 -7.92 5.42
C ALA A 74 -19.10 -6.39 5.41
N ARG A 75 -18.06 -5.69 5.88
CA ARG A 75 -17.96 -4.23 5.88
C ARG A 75 -17.32 -3.66 4.60
N GLY A 76 -16.97 -4.52 3.64
CA GLY A 76 -16.36 -4.12 2.36
C GLY A 76 -14.91 -3.66 2.46
N PHE A 77 -14.18 -4.12 3.48
CA PHE A 77 -12.74 -3.91 3.60
C PHE A 77 -11.97 -5.05 2.93
N ARG A 78 -10.90 -4.72 2.22
CA ARG A 78 -9.94 -5.69 1.69
C ARG A 78 -8.92 -6.01 2.77
N VAL A 79 -8.72 -7.27 3.14
CA VAL A 79 -7.67 -7.64 4.09
C VAL A 79 -6.30 -7.41 3.47
N VAL A 80 -5.45 -6.64 4.16
CA VAL A 80 -4.08 -6.31 3.74
C VAL A 80 -3.01 -6.97 4.60
N SER A 81 -3.34 -7.38 5.82
CA SER A 81 -2.45 -8.13 6.72
C SER A 81 -3.25 -8.97 7.70
N SER A 82 -2.67 -10.11 8.10
CA SER A 82 -3.11 -10.84 9.29
C SER A 82 -2.71 -10.07 10.56
N GLY A 83 -3.52 -10.16 11.60
CA GLY A 83 -3.36 -9.43 12.85
C GLY A 83 -3.97 -8.02 12.81
N GLU A 84 -3.95 -7.33 13.94
CA GLU A 84 -4.46 -5.97 14.07
C GLU A 84 -3.63 -4.97 13.25
N CYS A 85 -4.25 -3.86 12.86
CA CYS A 85 -3.53 -2.77 12.22
C CYS A 85 -2.49 -2.17 13.18
N ARG A 86 -1.23 -2.16 12.75
CA ARG A 86 -0.15 -1.43 13.43
C ARG A 86 -0.32 0.06 13.08
N GLY A 87 -0.08 0.95 14.05
CA GLY A 87 -0.40 2.39 13.99
C GLY A 87 0.14 3.17 12.77
N PRO A 88 -0.08 4.50 12.71
CA PRO A 88 0.16 5.29 11.50
C PRO A 88 1.62 5.18 11.04
N GLY A 89 1.85 4.47 9.92
CA GLY A 89 3.18 4.15 9.39
C GLY A 89 3.47 2.66 9.22
N GLY A 90 2.54 1.77 9.55
CA GLY A 90 2.73 0.32 9.49
C GLY A 90 2.47 -0.38 8.15
N TYR A 91 2.36 0.33 7.01
CA TYR A 91 2.17 -0.36 5.73
C TYR A 91 3.47 -0.95 5.21
N PRO A 92 3.51 -2.25 4.88
CA PRO A 92 4.54 -2.75 3.99
C PRO A 92 4.42 -1.98 2.65
N PRO A 93 5.55 -1.63 2.00
CA PRO A 93 5.52 -1.02 0.67
C PRO A 93 4.69 -1.90 -0.28
N PRO A 94 4.04 -1.33 -1.31
CA PRO A 94 3.19 -2.08 -2.24
C PRO A 94 3.93 -3.34 -2.69
N GLY A 95 3.28 -4.49 -2.43
CA GLY A 95 3.90 -5.80 -2.44
C GLY A 95 4.66 -6.06 -3.71
N ARG A 96 5.88 -6.58 -3.57
CA ARG A 96 6.44 -7.41 -4.64
C ARG A 96 5.47 -8.59 -4.80
N PRO A 97 5.14 -9.04 -6.04
CA PRO A 97 4.23 -10.16 -6.23
C PRO A 97 4.65 -11.34 -5.36
N ASP A 98 3.70 -11.91 -4.63
CA ASP A 98 3.93 -13.11 -3.85
C ASP A 98 4.53 -14.16 -4.79
N ARG A 99 5.77 -14.54 -4.49
CA ARG A 99 6.45 -15.60 -5.22
C ARG A 99 5.61 -16.86 -4.98
N PRO A 100 5.12 -17.57 -6.01
CA PRO A 100 4.29 -18.75 -5.81
C PRO A 100 4.98 -19.71 -4.84
N ASP A 101 4.23 -20.26 -3.89
CA ASP A 101 4.71 -21.29 -2.99
C ASP A 101 5.27 -22.45 -3.84
N ARG A 102 6.60 -22.57 -3.88
CA ARG A 102 7.24 -23.69 -4.58
C ARG A 102 6.91 -24.95 -3.77
N PRO A 103 6.35 -26.01 -4.39
CA PRO A 103 6.01 -27.24 -3.69
C PRO A 103 7.19 -27.78 -2.88
N GLU A 104 6.92 -28.41 -1.73
CA GLU A 104 7.97 -28.85 -0.81
C GLU A 104 8.96 -29.84 -1.47
N TRP A 105 8.51 -30.64 -2.44
CA TRP A 105 9.31 -31.60 -3.22
C TRP A 105 10.51 -30.98 -3.95
N ASP A 106 10.44 -29.68 -4.19
CA ASP A 106 11.34 -28.89 -5.01
C ASP A 106 12.38 -28.16 -4.14
N ARG A 107 12.26 -28.27 -2.81
CA ARG A 107 13.13 -27.63 -1.83
C ARG A 107 14.30 -28.56 -1.54
N PRO A 108 15.55 -28.20 -1.93
CA PRO A 108 16.70 -28.99 -1.53
C PRO A 108 16.76 -29.00 0.00
N GLY A 109 16.72 -30.20 0.59
CA GLY A 109 16.85 -30.38 2.03
C GLY A 109 18.14 -29.73 2.50
N ARG A 110 18.05 -28.79 3.44
CA ARG A 110 19.23 -28.33 4.16
C ARG A 110 19.71 -29.52 5.00
N PRO A 111 20.98 -29.93 4.91
CA PRO A 111 21.51 -30.91 5.84
C PRO A 111 21.30 -30.40 7.27
N ASP A 112 20.84 -31.27 8.16
CA ASP A 112 20.80 -31.02 9.59
C ASP A 112 22.24 -30.83 10.08
N ARG A 113 22.70 -29.58 10.12
CA ARG A 113 23.96 -29.25 10.78
C ARG A 113 23.76 -29.51 12.28
N PRO A 114 24.58 -30.37 12.91
CA PRO A 114 24.54 -30.57 14.35
C PRO A 114 24.66 -29.23 15.08
N ASP A 115 23.92 -29.07 16.17
CA ASP A 115 23.85 -27.80 16.92
C ASP A 115 25.21 -27.34 17.47
N TRP A 116 26.20 -28.23 17.54
CA TRP A 116 27.58 -27.91 17.94
C TRP A 116 28.30 -26.94 17.00
N ASP A 117 27.91 -26.87 15.72
CA ASP A 117 28.44 -25.89 14.74
C ASP A 117 27.68 -24.56 14.75
N ARG A 118 26.62 -24.44 15.57
CA ARG A 118 25.88 -23.19 15.72
C ARG A 118 26.66 -22.33 16.72
N PRO A 119 27.36 -21.25 16.31
CA PRO A 119 27.86 -20.29 17.28
C PRO A 119 26.67 -19.81 18.07
N GLY A 120 26.68 -20.10 19.38
CA GLY A 120 25.64 -19.69 20.30
C GLY A 120 25.42 -18.20 20.11
N ARG A 121 24.22 -17.81 19.66
CA ARG A 121 23.86 -16.39 19.60
C ARG A 121 23.86 -15.92 21.04
N PRO A 122 24.79 -15.04 21.47
CA PRO A 122 24.68 -14.47 22.79
C PRO A 122 23.32 -13.77 22.84
N ASN A 123 22.56 -14.06 23.88
CA ASN A 123 21.36 -13.30 24.26
C ASN A 123 21.61 -11.84 23.90
N ARG A 124 20.88 -11.32 22.90
CA ARG A 124 21.02 -9.93 22.46
C ARG A 124 20.54 -9.10 23.65
N PRO A 125 21.44 -8.52 24.45
CA PRO A 125 20.97 -7.68 25.53
C PRO A 125 20.44 -6.42 24.85
N ASP A 126 19.31 -5.90 25.30
CA ASP A 126 18.94 -4.50 25.12
C ASP A 126 19.94 -3.61 25.90
N ARG A 127 21.21 -3.70 25.51
CA ARG A 127 22.31 -2.90 26.03
C ARG A 127 22.61 -1.91 24.93
N PRO A 128 22.56 -0.59 25.19
CA PRO A 128 23.08 0.36 24.24
C PRO A 128 24.54 -0.01 24.04
N GLU A 129 24.84 -0.55 22.86
CA GLU A 129 26.21 -0.71 22.40
C GLU A 129 26.77 0.70 22.34
N GLN A 130 27.38 1.13 23.44
CA GLN A 130 28.40 2.16 23.39
C GLN A 130 29.58 1.53 22.64
N GLY A 131 29.46 1.48 21.32
CA GLY A 131 30.42 0.88 20.43
C GLY A 131 31.56 1.84 20.17
N PHE A 132 32.74 1.32 19.83
CA PHE A 132 33.81 2.16 19.30
C PHE A 132 33.34 2.76 17.97
N CYS A 133 33.22 4.08 17.91
CA CYS A 133 32.88 4.78 16.69
C CYS A 133 34.15 5.13 15.90
N THR A 134 34.09 4.97 14.59
CA THR A 134 35.08 5.54 13.69
C THR A 134 34.98 7.06 13.70
N ARG A 135 36.10 7.76 13.50
CA ARG A 135 36.12 9.23 13.35
C ARG A 135 35.65 9.71 11.97
N GLU A 136 34.79 8.93 11.32
CA GLU A 136 34.22 9.29 10.01
C GLU A 136 33.20 10.42 10.20
N TYR A 137 33.29 11.47 9.39
CA TYR A 137 32.36 12.59 9.43
C TYR A 137 31.27 12.42 8.37
N ARG A 138 30.10 11.96 8.81
CA ARG A 138 28.86 11.78 8.04
C ARG A 138 27.69 12.25 8.89
N PRO A 139 27.45 13.58 8.96
CA PRO A 139 26.62 14.15 9.99
C PRO A 139 25.18 13.65 9.91
N VAL A 140 24.55 13.54 11.06
CA VAL A 140 23.15 13.14 11.20
C VAL A 140 22.43 14.00 12.23
N CYS A 141 21.16 14.26 12.00
CA CYS A 141 20.29 14.88 12.98
C CYS A 141 19.65 13.76 13.81
N GLY A 142 20.00 13.71 15.10
CA GLY A 142 19.44 12.80 16.08
C GLY A 142 18.33 13.46 16.90
N GLN A 143 17.36 12.68 17.33
CA GLN A 143 16.31 13.10 18.27
C GLN A 143 16.26 12.17 19.48
N ASN A 144 16.15 12.77 20.66
CA ASN A 144 15.92 12.05 21.92
C ASN A 144 14.99 12.88 22.82
N ARG A 145 13.86 12.30 23.24
CA ARG A 145 12.87 12.93 24.15
C ARG A 145 12.55 14.39 23.81
N GLY A 146 12.31 14.67 22.52
CA GLY A 146 11.94 16.01 22.03
C GLY A 146 13.12 16.96 21.77
N ARG A 147 14.37 16.59 22.10
CA ARG A 147 15.57 17.36 21.76
C ARG A 147 16.15 16.87 20.44
N THR A 148 16.52 17.79 19.55
CA THR A 148 17.25 17.49 18.32
C THR A 148 18.70 17.98 18.42
N GLN A 149 19.63 17.17 17.94
CA GLN A 149 21.06 17.51 17.95
C GLN A 149 21.78 16.89 16.75
N THR A 150 22.70 17.64 16.15
CA THR A 150 23.59 17.13 15.11
C THR A 150 24.71 16.31 15.74
N PHE A 151 24.96 15.13 15.20
CA PHE A 151 26.10 14.27 15.54
C PHE A 151 27.01 14.11 14.33
N PRO A 152 28.33 13.97 14.51
CA PRO A 152 29.28 13.84 13.41
C PRO A 152 29.08 12.53 12.63
N ASN A 153 28.54 11.47 13.25
CA ASN A 153 28.06 10.29 12.56
C ASN A 153 26.95 9.56 13.34
N ALA A 154 26.32 8.59 12.67
CA ALA A 154 25.23 7.80 13.23
C ALA A 154 25.65 6.91 14.41
N CYS A 155 26.92 6.47 14.46
CA CYS A 155 27.43 5.71 15.60
C CYS A 155 27.44 6.58 16.86
N GLU A 156 28.00 7.78 16.76
CA GLU A 156 28.04 8.72 17.88
C GLU A 156 26.66 9.16 18.35
N ALA A 157 25.71 9.35 17.43
CA ALA A 157 24.31 9.62 17.78
C ALA A 157 23.71 8.49 18.63
N ARG A 158 23.89 7.23 18.21
CA ARG A 158 23.38 6.06 18.94
C ARG A 158 24.06 5.86 20.28
N ASN A 159 25.38 6.04 20.34
CA ASN A 159 26.15 6.01 21.60
C ASN A 159 25.66 7.06 22.60
N ALA A 160 25.27 8.24 22.11
CA ALA A 160 24.68 9.31 22.91
C ALA A 160 23.19 9.10 23.23
N GLY A 161 22.57 8.02 22.75
CA GLY A 161 21.17 7.69 22.99
C GLY A 161 20.17 8.44 22.09
N PHE A 162 20.61 8.96 20.94
CA PHE A 162 19.76 9.65 19.97
C PHE A 162 19.39 8.72 18.81
N GLY A 163 18.10 8.75 18.43
CA GLY A 163 17.61 8.11 17.21
C GLY A 163 17.82 9.04 16.01
N VAL A 164 18.39 8.55 14.91
CA VAL A 164 18.62 9.37 13.71
C VAL A 164 17.30 9.63 12.98
N ILE A 165 16.94 10.91 12.82
CA ILE A 165 15.72 11.35 12.13
C ILE A 165 15.98 11.93 10.73
N SER A 166 17.19 12.42 10.45
CA SER A 166 17.60 12.90 9.13
C SER A 166 19.09 12.72 8.92
N SER A 167 19.50 12.49 7.68
CA SER A 167 20.88 12.66 7.24
C SER A 167 21.24 14.13 7.17
N GLY A 168 22.48 14.48 7.47
CA GLY A 168 22.95 15.85 7.57
C GLY A 168 22.65 16.48 8.92
N GLU A 169 22.99 17.76 9.05
CA GLU A 169 22.80 18.51 10.29
C GLU A 169 21.32 18.80 10.55
N CYS A 170 20.97 19.02 11.83
CA CYS A 170 19.62 19.46 12.16
C CYS A 170 19.33 20.84 11.56
N ARG A 171 18.19 20.96 10.89
CA ARG A 171 17.69 22.26 10.42
C ARG A 171 17.26 23.08 11.64
N ARG A 172 17.67 24.34 11.71
CA ARG A 172 17.07 25.30 12.66
C ARG A 172 15.66 25.59 12.17
N SER A 173 14.66 25.21 12.95
CA SER A 173 13.27 25.64 12.82
C SER A 173 13.04 26.89 13.65
#